data_AF-A0A7J2TD51-F1
#
_entry.id   AF-A0A7J2TD51-F1
#
_cell.length_a   1.000
_cell.length_b   1.000
_cell.length_c   1.000
_cell.angle_alpha   90.00
_cell.angle_beta   90.00
_cell.angle_gamma   90.00
#
_symmetry.space_group_name_H-M   'P 1'
#
loop_
_entity.id
_entity.type
_entity.pdbx_description
1 polymer ?
#
loop_
_entity_poly.entity_id
_entity_poly.type
_entity_poly.pdbx_seq_one_letter_code
_entity_poly.pdbx_strand_id
1 'polypeptide(L)'
;MARVYLELSALIALANSFDLFHNQTKEFLDEINRLGFEPVSCKQAVEMDLAIGVAKRPLRVADALRMLEAIDTYGIKLLSVRSRTLLLLVNEYLEETALNMGDLLHYAGATLLNTEYLASWNTDDFNQRFEKSINKVNRRKNLKTIKVGTPTTILGWLT
;
A
#
# COMPACT_ATOMS: atom_id res chain seq x y z
N MET A 1 1.24 17.28 -6.00
CA MET A 1 0.33 16.79 -4.95
C MET A 1 1.00 15.63 -4.25
N ALA A 2 1.12 15.69 -2.93
CA ALA A 2 1.70 14.61 -2.14
C ALA A 2 0.75 13.41 -2.13
N ARG A 3 1.30 12.20 -2.12
CA ARG A 3 0.49 10.96 -2.20
C ARG A 3 0.76 10.08 -1.00
N VAL A 4 -0.30 9.46 -0.51
CA VAL A 4 -0.24 8.40 0.50
C VAL A 4 -0.63 7.09 -0.17
N TYR A 5 0.26 6.12 -0.10
CA TYR A 5 -0.01 4.78 -0.61
C TYR A 5 -0.79 3.98 0.43
N LEU A 6 -1.90 3.36 0.03
CA LEU A 6 -2.65 2.40 0.85
C LEU A 6 -2.29 0.97 0.45
N GLU A 7 -1.67 0.24 1.37
CA GLU A 7 -1.39 -1.19 1.23
C GLU A 7 -2.68 -2.01 1.45
N LEU A 8 -2.68 -3.28 1.01
CA LEU A 8 -3.86 -4.15 1.02
C LEU A 8 -4.53 -4.24 2.40
N SER A 9 -3.80 -4.31 3.50
CA SER A 9 -4.39 -4.38 4.84
C SER A 9 -5.22 -3.14 5.20
N ALA A 10 -4.83 -1.95 4.75
CA ALA A 10 -5.63 -0.73 4.92
C ALA A 10 -6.90 -0.78 4.06
N LEU A 11 -6.80 -1.31 2.83
CA LEU A 11 -7.96 -1.51 1.95
C LEU A 11 -8.95 -2.53 2.54
N ILE A 12 -8.45 -3.62 3.13
CA ILE A 12 -9.26 -4.63 3.82
C ILE A 12 -10.00 -4.01 5.00
N ALA A 13 -9.29 -3.23 5.83
CA ALA A 13 -9.90 -2.58 6.99
C ALA A 13 -11.03 -1.61 6.57
N LEU A 14 -10.87 -0.88 5.47
CA LEU A 14 -11.94 -0.02 4.93
C LEU A 14 -13.14 -0.83 4.41
N ALA A 15 -12.88 -1.98 3.79
CA ALA A 15 -13.92 -2.82 3.18
C ALA A 15 -14.76 -3.61 4.18
N ASN A 16 -14.27 -3.82 5.40
CA ASN A 16 -14.94 -4.60 6.43
C ASN A 16 -15.24 -3.74 7.66
N SER A 17 -16.51 -3.39 7.85
CA SER A 17 -16.96 -2.61 9.01
C SER A 17 -16.74 -3.29 10.36
N PHE A 18 -16.50 -4.60 10.38
CA PHE A 18 -16.18 -5.36 11.58
C PHE A 18 -14.67 -5.51 11.81
N ASP A 19 -13.83 -4.99 10.91
CA ASP A 19 -12.39 -4.98 11.10
C ASP A 19 -12.04 -4.06 12.28
N LEU A 20 -11.12 -4.52 13.13
CA LEU A 20 -10.67 -3.78 14.31
C LEU A 20 -10.12 -2.39 13.96
N PHE A 21 -9.56 -2.25 12.76
CA PHE A 21 -8.94 -1.02 12.28
C PHE A 21 -9.84 -0.20 11.35
N HIS A 22 -11.11 -0.58 11.17
CA HIS A 22 -12.01 0.09 10.23
C HIS A 22 -12.14 1.59 10.50
N ASN A 23 -12.49 1.95 11.73
CA ASN A 23 -12.72 3.35 12.11
C ASN A 23 -11.44 4.18 12.02
N GLN A 24 -10.30 3.63 12.47
CA GLN A 24 -9.01 4.31 12.40
C GLN A 24 -8.56 4.54 10.95
N THR A 25 -8.83 3.59 10.05
CA THR A 25 -8.47 3.74 8.63
C THR A 25 -9.35 4.77 7.95
N LYS A 26 -10.64 4.84 8.31
CA LYS A 26 -11.57 5.85 7.82
C LYS A 26 -11.17 7.25 8.29
N GLU A 27 -10.91 7.42 9.58
CA GLU A 27 -10.44 8.69 10.15
C GLU A 27 -9.13 9.14 9.49
N PHE A 28 -8.19 8.21 9.30
CA PHE A 28 -6.96 8.48 8.57
C PHE A 28 -7.22 9.01 7.17
N LEU A 29 -8.12 8.37 6.42
CA LEU A 29 -8.43 8.77 5.07
C LEU A 29 -9.06 10.17 5.02
N ASP A 30 -10.02 10.44 5.89
CA ASP A 30 -10.67 11.75 6.01
C ASP A 30 -9.63 12.85 6.29
N GLU A 31 -8.68 12.57 7.17
CA GLU A 31 -7.66 13.53 7.56
C GLU A 31 -6.60 13.78 6.47
N ILE A 32 -6.09 12.74 5.80
CA ILE A 32 -5.15 12.94 4.69
C ILE A 32 -5.81 13.67 3.51
N ASN A 33 -7.10 13.42 3.26
CA ASN A 33 -7.86 14.13 2.25
C ASN A 33 -8.02 15.62 2.63
N ARG A 34 -8.33 15.92 3.90
CA ARG A 34 -8.40 17.28 4.44
C ARG A 34 -7.08 18.05 4.29
N LEU A 35 -5.96 17.35 4.47
CA LEU A 35 -4.61 17.89 4.30
C LEU A 35 -4.16 17.98 2.82
N GLY A 36 -4.99 17.54 1.87
CA GLY A 36 -4.72 17.64 0.43
C GLY A 36 -3.80 16.55 -0.12
N PHE A 37 -3.61 15.45 0.60
CA PHE A 37 -2.94 14.27 0.07
C PHE A 37 -3.87 13.47 -0.85
N GLU A 38 -3.29 12.83 -1.85
CA GLU A 38 -4.01 11.90 -2.73
C GLU A 38 -3.85 10.46 -2.22
N PRO A 39 -4.94 9.76 -1.83
CA PRO A 39 -4.89 8.34 -1.50
C PRO A 39 -4.78 7.52 -2.79
N VAL A 40 -3.74 6.69 -2.88
CA VAL A 40 -3.46 5.87 -4.06
C VAL A 40 -3.06 4.45 -3.68
N SER A 41 -3.26 3.50 -4.60
CA SER A 41 -2.65 2.17 -4.53
C SER A 41 -2.18 1.73 -5.92
N CYS A 42 -1.22 0.81 -5.98
CA CYS A 42 -0.76 0.24 -7.24
C CYS A 42 -1.78 -0.77 -7.74
N LYS A 43 -2.40 -0.48 -8.89
CA LYS A 43 -3.43 -1.33 -9.48
C LYS A 43 -2.95 -2.77 -9.62
N GLN A 44 -1.74 -2.98 -10.14
CA GLN A 44 -1.20 -4.33 -10.36
C GLN A 44 -0.94 -5.09 -9.06
N ALA A 45 -0.49 -4.42 -7.99
CA ALA A 45 -0.26 -5.07 -6.70
C ALA A 45 -1.59 -5.53 -6.10
N VAL A 46 -2.58 -4.62 -6.05
CA VAL A 46 -3.94 -4.91 -5.54
C VAL A 46 -4.59 -6.05 -6.34
N GLU A 47 -4.56 -5.98 -7.67
CA GLU A 47 -5.15 -7.02 -8.52
C GLU A 47 -4.51 -8.41 -8.30
N MET A 48 -3.18 -8.47 -8.11
CA MET A 48 -2.51 -9.75 -7.86
C MET A 48 -2.89 -10.33 -6.50
N ASP A 49 -2.94 -9.50 -5.46
CA ASP A 49 -3.33 -9.96 -4.13
C ASP A 49 -4.79 -10.44 -4.10
N LEU A 50 -5.70 -9.72 -4.75
CA LEU A 50 -7.09 -10.13 -4.89
C LEU A 50 -7.22 -11.46 -5.65
N ALA A 51 -6.50 -11.60 -6.77
CA ALA A 51 -6.51 -12.84 -7.56
C ALA A 51 -5.98 -14.03 -6.76
N ILE A 52 -4.87 -13.88 -6.05
CA ILE A 52 -4.30 -14.92 -5.18
C ILE A 52 -5.25 -15.24 -4.03
N GLY A 53 -5.84 -14.23 -3.40
CA GLY A 53 -6.79 -14.37 -2.31
C GLY A 53 -8.03 -15.19 -2.69
N VAL A 54 -8.63 -14.84 -3.84
CA VAL A 54 -9.78 -15.57 -4.42
C VAL A 54 -9.40 -16.99 -4.78
N ALA A 55 -8.25 -17.20 -5.45
CA ALA A 55 -7.80 -18.52 -5.88
C ALA A 55 -7.55 -19.47 -4.69
N LYS A 56 -6.98 -18.96 -3.58
CA LYS A 56 -6.71 -19.77 -2.40
C LYS A 56 -7.96 -20.08 -1.58
N ARG A 57 -8.97 -19.22 -1.58
CA ARG A 57 -10.20 -19.37 -0.77
C ARG A 57 -11.40 -18.79 -1.53
N PRO A 58 -12.22 -19.60 -2.20
CA PRO A 58 -13.37 -19.12 -3.00
C PRO A 58 -14.38 -18.27 -2.21
N LEU A 59 -14.52 -18.51 -0.89
CA LEU A 59 -15.37 -17.69 -0.01
C LEU A 59 -14.90 -16.22 0.11
N ARG A 60 -13.69 -15.89 -0.34
CA ARG A 60 -13.14 -14.53 -0.37
C ARG A 60 -13.54 -13.71 -1.60
N VAL A 61 -14.35 -14.25 -2.52
CA VAL A 61 -14.90 -13.45 -3.63
C VAL A 61 -15.73 -12.29 -3.11
N ALA A 62 -16.58 -12.52 -2.09
CA ALA A 62 -17.36 -11.45 -1.48
C ALA A 62 -16.48 -10.38 -0.84
N ASP A 63 -15.40 -10.78 -0.15
CA ASP A 63 -14.44 -9.84 0.45
C ASP A 63 -13.72 -9.02 -0.63
N ALA A 64 -13.29 -9.66 -1.73
CA ALA A 64 -12.66 -8.99 -2.84
C ALA A 64 -13.60 -7.96 -3.51
N LEU A 65 -14.88 -8.30 -3.69
CA LEU A 65 -15.89 -7.37 -4.23
C LEU A 65 -16.10 -6.18 -3.29
N ARG A 66 -16.23 -6.41 -1.98
CA ARG A 66 -16.34 -5.32 -0.99
C ARG A 66 -15.12 -4.41 -0.99
N MET A 67 -13.92 -4.95 -1.21
CA MET A 67 -12.71 -4.13 -1.35
C MET A 67 -12.77 -3.23 -2.58
N LEU A 68 -13.25 -3.74 -3.72
CA LEU A 68 -13.42 -2.93 -4.92
C LEU A 68 -14.48 -1.83 -4.71
N GLU A 69 -15.59 -2.15 -4.05
CA GLU A 69 -16.62 -1.17 -3.66
C GLU A 69 -16.08 -0.11 -2.70
N ALA A 70 -15.27 -0.51 -1.72
CA ALA A 70 -14.64 0.42 -0.79
C ALA A 70 -13.65 1.35 -1.50
N ILE A 71 -12.81 0.83 -2.40
CA ILE A 71 -11.87 1.63 -3.19
C ILE A 71 -12.61 2.75 -3.94
N ASP A 72 -13.73 2.43 -4.59
CA ASP A 72 -14.54 3.40 -5.32
C ASP A 72 -15.24 4.40 -4.37
N THR A 73 -15.91 3.88 -3.33
CA THR A 73 -16.66 4.68 -2.35
C THR A 73 -15.77 5.72 -1.66
N TYR A 74 -14.54 5.32 -1.33
CA TYR A 74 -13.58 6.16 -0.61
C TYR A 74 -12.66 6.97 -1.55
N GLY A 75 -12.89 6.92 -2.86
CA GLY A 75 -12.15 7.73 -3.84
C GLY A 75 -10.65 7.38 -3.94
N ILE A 76 -10.28 6.14 -3.60
CA ILE A 76 -8.89 5.68 -3.64
C ILE A 76 -8.49 5.41 -5.08
N LYS A 77 -7.43 6.08 -5.56
CA LYS A 77 -7.02 5.92 -6.97
C LYS A 77 -6.13 4.69 -7.16
N LEU A 78 -6.63 3.72 -7.94
CA LEU A 78 -5.81 2.62 -8.44
C LEU A 78 -5.02 3.09 -9.67
N LEU A 79 -3.72 3.32 -9.47
CA LEU A 79 -2.84 3.79 -10.53
C LEU A 79 -1.99 2.66 -11.08
N SER A 80 -1.86 2.61 -12.41
CA SER A 80 -1.00 1.64 -13.09
C SER A 80 0.41 2.20 -13.24
N VAL A 81 1.40 1.32 -13.09
CA VAL A 81 2.80 1.58 -13.46
C VAL A 81 3.19 0.73 -14.67
N ARG A 82 4.36 0.97 -15.29
CA ARG A 82 4.85 0.05 -16.34
C ARG A 82 5.26 -1.26 -15.70
N SER A 83 4.60 -2.37 -16.05
CA SER A 83 4.84 -3.68 -15.42
C SER A 83 6.31 -4.13 -15.49
N ARG A 84 7.00 -3.85 -16.60
CA ARG A 84 8.44 -4.13 -16.71
C ARG A 84 9.26 -3.36 -15.66
N THR A 85 8.97 -2.08 -15.46
CA THR A 85 9.67 -1.25 -14.47
C THR A 85 9.36 -1.69 -13.05
N LEU A 86 8.10 -2.07 -12.78
CA LEU A 86 7.68 -2.62 -11.49
C LEU A 86 8.47 -3.89 -11.15
N LEU A 87 8.48 -4.88 -12.05
CA LEU A 87 9.18 -6.15 -11.83
C LEU A 87 10.69 -5.98 -11.70
N LEU A 88 11.30 -5.09 -12.48
CA LEU A 88 12.74 -4.79 -12.35
C LEU A 88 13.06 -4.23 -10.95
N LEU A 89 12.22 -3.33 -10.43
CA LEU A 89 12.43 -2.77 -9.10
C LEU A 89 12.18 -3.81 -7.99
N VAL A 90 11.18 -4.68 -8.16
CA VAL A 90 10.92 -5.79 -7.24
C VAL A 90 12.11 -6.73 -7.15
N ASN A 91 12.73 -7.10 -8.28
CA ASN A 91 13.92 -7.95 -8.30
C ASN A 91 15.09 -7.32 -7.51
N GLU A 92 15.25 -6.01 -7.60
CA GLU A 92 16.29 -5.29 -6.86
C GLU A 92 16.01 -5.24 -5.35
N TYR A 93 14.74 -5.23 -4.95
CA TYR A 93 14.35 -5.32 -3.54
C TYR A 93 14.50 -6.74 -2.98
N LEU A 94 14.30 -7.77 -3.81
CA LEU A 94 14.53 -9.18 -3.45
C LEU A 94 16.00 -9.43 -3.05
N GLU A 95 16.95 -8.70 -3.63
CA GLU A 95 18.37 -8.81 -3.29
C GLU A 95 18.71 -8.21 -1.90
N GLU A 96 17.84 -7.38 -1.33
CA GLU A 96 18.11 -6.62 -0.10
C GLU A 96 17.17 -6.97 1.06
N THR A 97 16.11 -7.76 0.80
CA THR A 97 15.09 -8.12 1.80
C THR A 97 14.58 -9.54 1.59
N ALA A 98 14.11 -10.16 2.67
CA ALA A 98 13.46 -11.48 2.64
C ALA A 98 11.92 -11.37 2.52
N LEU A 99 11.41 -10.23 2.05
CA LEU A 99 9.97 -10.00 1.87
C LEU A 99 9.41 -10.87 0.75
N ASN A 100 8.11 -11.19 0.86
CA ASN A 100 7.44 -11.92 -0.20
C ASN A 100 7.14 -11.02 -1.41
N MET A 101 6.81 -11.65 -2.54
CA MET A 101 6.54 -10.96 -3.80
C MET A 101 5.39 -9.94 -3.71
N GLY A 102 4.34 -10.23 -2.94
CA GLY A 102 3.19 -9.34 -2.76
C GLY A 102 3.60 -8.04 -2.07
N ASP A 103 4.32 -8.14 -0.95
CA ASP A 103 4.78 -6.98 -0.21
C ASP A 103 5.73 -6.12 -1.04
N LEU A 104 6.63 -6.77 -1.79
CA LEU A 104 7.55 -6.07 -2.67
C LEU A 104 6.85 -5.35 -3.82
N LEU A 105 5.76 -5.91 -4.35
CA LEU A 105 4.93 -5.22 -5.35
C LEU A 105 4.31 -3.94 -4.77
N HIS A 106 3.91 -3.94 -3.50
CA HIS A 106 3.42 -2.72 -2.83
C HIS A 106 4.53 -1.70 -2.61
N TYR A 107 5.69 -2.11 -2.11
CA TYR A 107 6.86 -1.22 -1.96
C TYR A 107 7.29 -0.59 -3.29
N ALA A 108 7.37 -1.40 -4.34
CA ALA A 108 7.77 -0.94 -5.67
C ALA A 108 6.69 -0.06 -6.30
N GLY A 109 5.42 -0.42 -6.11
CA GLY A 109 4.27 0.39 -6.50
C GLY A 109 4.29 1.78 -5.85
N ALA A 110 4.43 1.84 -4.52
CA ALA A 110 4.54 3.07 -3.76
C ALA A 110 5.67 3.97 -4.26
N THR A 111 6.87 3.38 -4.43
CA THR A 111 8.05 4.09 -4.95
C THR A 111 7.81 4.65 -6.36
N LEU A 112 7.29 3.84 -7.29
CA LEU A 112 7.08 4.25 -8.68
C LEU A 112 5.91 5.23 -8.85
N LEU A 113 4.95 5.23 -7.94
CA LEU A 113 3.88 6.21 -7.87
C LEU A 113 4.31 7.51 -7.17
N ASN A 114 5.58 7.62 -6.76
CA ASN A 114 6.17 8.77 -6.06
C ASN A 114 5.46 9.14 -4.75
N THR A 115 4.99 8.14 -4.01
CA THR A 115 4.32 8.38 -2.73
C THR A 115 5.31 8.85 -1.67
N GLU A 116 4.80 9.56 -0.67
CA GLU A 116 5.60 10.01 0.49
C GLU A 116 5.51 9.00 1.62
N TYR A 117 4.31 8.46 1.80
CA TYR A 117 3.98 7.53 2.85
C TYR A 117 3.40 6.24 2.26
N LEU A 118 3.69 5.12 2.92
CA LEU A 118 3.06 3.82 2.72
C LEU A 118 2.37 3.43 4.02
N ALA A 119 1.04 3.43 3.99
CA ALA A 119 0.18 3.09 5.10
C ALA A 119 -0.20 1.60 5.06
N SER A 120 0.12 0.87 6.13
CA SER A 120 -0.23 -0.55 6.28
C SER A 120 -0.48 -0.88 7.75
N TRP A 121 -1.45 -1.75 8.01
CA TRP A 121 -1.66 -2.37 9.33
C TRP A 121 -0.81 -3.64 9.53
N ASN A 122 -0.18 -4.16 8.47
CA ASN A 122 0.76 -5.27 8.58
C ASN A 122 2.15 -4.76 9.01
N THR A 123 2.38 -4.67 10.32
CA THR A 123 3.65 -4.19 10.88
C THR A 123 4.80 -5.20 10.76
N ASP A 124 4.52 -6.46 10.43
CA ASP A 124 5.57 -7.47 10.30
C ASP A 124 6.38 -7.27 9.01
N ASP A 125 5.71 -6.90 7.92
CA ASP A 125 6.31 -6.70 6.59
C ASP A 125 6.46 -5.21 6.22
N PHE A 126 5.64 -4.33 6.80
CA PHE A 126 5.66 -2.88 6.58
C PHE A 126 6.13 -2.13 7.81
N ASN A 127 7.45 -2.14 8.04
CA ASN A 127 8.11 -1.50 9.18
C ASN A 127 9.43 -0.81 8.81
N GLN A 128 9.99 -0.10 9.79
CA GLN A 128 11.23 0.67 9.63
C GLN A 128 12.45 -0.16 9.17
N ARG A 129 12.51 -1.46 9.51
CA ARG A 129 13.63 -2.31 9.09
C ARG A 129 13.59 -2.49 7.57
N PHE A 130 12.44 -2.90 7.04
CA PHE A 130 12.27 -3.08 5.60
C PHE A 130 12.27 -1.75 4.85
N GLU A 131 11.67 -0.69 5.42
CA GLU A 131 11.78 0.67 4.88
C GLU A 131 13.25 1.06 4.62
N LYS A 132 14.16 0.82 5.58
CA LYS A 132 15.58 1.15 5.43
C LYS A 132 16.24 0.39 4.28
N SER A 133 15.96 -0.92 4.15
CA SER A 133 16.48 -1.74 3.04
C SER A 133 15.94 -1.27 1.69
N ILE A 134 14.65 -1.02 1.59
CA ILE A 134 14.01 -0.51 0.37
C ILE A 134 14.57 0.86 -0.01
N ASN A 135 14.68 1.77 0.95
CA ASN A 135 15.22 3.11 0.70
C ASN A 135 16.72 3.11 0.36
N LYS A 136 17.48 2.08 0.77
CA LYS A 136 18.87 1.89 0.30
C LYS A 136 18.89 1.65 -1.21
N VAL A 137 18.02 0.79 -1.72
CA VAL A 137 17.87 0.57 -3.17
C VAL A 137 17.40 1.82 -3.88
N ASN A 138 16.36 2.50 -3.35
CA ASN A 138 15.83 3.72 -3.94
C ASN A 138 16.91 4.78 -4.10
N ARG A 139 17.74 5.00 -3.08
CA ARG A 139 18.88 5.92 -3.16
C ARG A 139 19.89 5.52 -4.23
N ARG A 140 20.29 4.24 -4.32
CA ARG A 140 21.22 3.76 -5.38
C ARG A 140 20.68 3.99 -6.79
N LYS A 141 19.35 3.92 -6.95
CA LYS A 141 18.65 4.11 -8.23
C LYS A 141 18.14 5.54 -8.46
N ASN A 142 18.48 6.49 -7.59
CA ASN A 142 18.00 7.87 -7.63
C ASN A 142 16.47 7.98 -7.69
N LEU A 143 15.78 7.13 -6.92
CA LEU A 143 14.33 7.13 -6.73
C LEU A 143 13.97 7.81 -5.39
N LYS A 144 12.74 8.33 -5.30
CA LYS A 144 12.21 8.92 -4.06
C LYS A 144 12.19 7.86 -2.94
N THR A 145 12.60 8.26 -1.75
CA THR A 145 12.46 7.43 -0.55
C THR A 145 11.05 7.53 0.00
N ILE A 146 10.55 6.44 0.57
CA ILE A 146 9.22 6.35 1.17
C ILE A 146 9.32 6.20 2.68
N LYS A 147 8.36 6.75 3.43
CA LYS A 147 8.18 6.46 4.86
C LYS A 147 7.07 5.44 5.06
N VAL A 148 7.26 4.48 5.94
CA VAL A 148 6.34 3.35 6.15
C VAL A 148 5.82 3.37 7.57
N GLY A 149 4.50 3.31 7.74
CA GLY A 149 3.91 3.24 9.06
C GLY A 149 2.46 2.79 9.02
N THR A 150 1.89 2.59 10.21
CA THR A 150 0.44 2.44 10.32
C THR A 150 -0.26 3.76 10.00
N PRO A 151 -1.53 3.75 9.59
CA PRO A 151 -2.35 4.95 9.46
C PRO A 151 -2.21 5.91 10.65
N THR A 152 -2.33 5.42 11.89
CA THR A 152 -2.15 6.24 13.11
C THR A 152 -0.75 6.83 13.24
N THR A 153 0.28 6.05 12.89
CA THR A 153 1.67 6.54 12.96
C THR A 153 1.90 7.65 11.93
N ILE A 154 1.37 7.49 10.72
CA ILE A 154 1.48 8.49 9.66
C ILE A 154 0.74 9.76 10.04
N LEU A 155 -0.45 9.67 10.62
CA LEU A 155 -1.16 10.87 11.14
C LEU A 155 -0.29 11.65 12.12
N GLY A 156 0.35 10.97 13.07
CA GLY A 156 1.25 11.61 14.03
C GLY A 156 2.48 12.27 13.40
N TRP A 157 2.80 11.99 12.13
CA TRP A 157 3.86 12.71 11.39
C TRP A 157 3.34 13.90 10.59
N LEU A 158 2.04 13.95 10.33
CA LEU A 158 1.39 15.00 9.55
C LEU A 158 0.85 16.14 10.44
N THR A 159 0.64 15.84 11.72
CA THR A 159 0.27 16.80 12.79
C THR A 159 1.51 17.41 13.45
#